data_AF-X6LEU6-F1
#
_entry.id   AF-X6LEU6-F1
#
_cell.length_a   1.000
_cell.length_b   1.000
_cell.length_c   1.000
_cell.angle_alpha   90.00
_cell.angle_beta   90.00
_cell.angle_gamma   90.00
#
_symmetry.space_group_name_H-M   'P 1'
#
loop_
_entity.id
_entity.type
_entity.pdbx_description
1 polymer ?
#
loop_
_entity_poly.entity_id
_entity_poly.type
_entity_poly.pdbx_seq_one_letter_code
_entity_poly.pdbx_strand_id
1 'polypeptide(L)'
;EFNSFHVIWKDNYNRTHKGPLNPYSITFKQGVQYIKNKLQMIDHFIFGRNELILLECEFDKYKPAISSKISKMNDSDVLLHDIYKHLPHYPIIQVYWEIKGLFMVSYKRTIGIERNNLPKSDELSIEFTPLNQKTKFNPLLYECDIHKIKIIQDAVNIKMTRNNYLQKLLHEVIKNGYLCDLITFQYTNNKKDEKQFYDIVS
;
A
#
# COMPACT_ATOMS: atom_id res chain seq x y z
N GLU A 1 -31.03 11.28 -6.59
CA GLU A 1 -30.17 10.75 -5.50
C GLU A 1 -30.44 11.54 -4.23
N PHE A 2 -30.81 10.89 -3.12
CA PHE A 2 -31.33 11.56 -1.92
C PHE A 2 -30.27 11.90 -0.85
N ASN A 3 -28.99 11.56 -1.09
CA ASN A 3 -27.88 11.83 -0.17
C ASN A 3 -26.78 12.63 -0.88
N SER A 4 -26.83 13.95 -0.71
CA SER A 4 -25.87 14.90 -1.29
C SER A 4 -24.85 15.42 -0.28
N PHE A 5 -24.82 14.87 0.94
CA PHE A 5 -23.79 15.13 1.94
C PHE A 5 -22.50 14.40 1.54
N HIS A 6 -21.45 15.16 1.28
CA HIS A 6 -20.16 14.61 0.88
C HIS A 6 -19.07 14.95 1.88
N VAL A 7 -18.29 13.95 2.24
CA VAL A 7 -17.05 14.15 2.98
C VAL A 7 -15.88 14.18 2.00
N ILE A 8 -15.04 15.19 2.17
CA ILE A 8 -13.78 15.39 1.48
C ILE A 8 -12.68 15.12 2.50
N TRP A 9 -11.68 14.33 2.14
CA TRP A 9 -10.49 14.10 2.96
C TRP A 9 -9.25 14.01 2.08
N LYS A 10 -8.08 14.16 2.67
CA LYS A 10 -6.80 13.94 1.99
C LYS A 10 -6.13 12.67 2.49
N ASP A 11 -5.39 12.01 1.60
CA ASP A 11 -4.47 10.95 2.01
C ASP A 11 -3.07 11.51 2.34
N ASN A 12 -2.16 10.63 2.78
CA ASN A 12 -0.78 10.97 3.09
C ASN A 12 0.01 11.56 1.90
N TYR A 13 -0.51 11.43 0.67
CA TYR A 13 0.07 11.95 -0.56
C TYR A 13 -0.62 13.25 -1.01
N ASN A 14 -1.38 13.90 -0.12
CA ASN A 14 -2.18 15.08 -0.38
C ASN A 14 -3.21 14.91 -1.51
N ARG A 15 -3.57 13.69 -1.88
CA ARG A 15 -4.62 13.45 -2.88
C ARG A 15 -5.96 13.67 -2.21
N THR A 16 -6.79 14.47 -2.85
CA THR A 16 -8.13 14.77 -2.37
C THR A 16 -9.09 13.67 -2.80
N HIS A 17 -9.75 13.07 -1.82
CA HIS A 17 -10.78 12.06 -2.00
C HIS A 17 -12.13 12.66 -1.58
N LYS A 18 -13.20 12.18 -2.20
CA LYS A 18 -14.57 12.61 -1.91
C LYS A 18 -15.49 11.40 -1.94
N GLY A 19 -16.37 11.30 -0.95
CA GLY A 19 -17.31 10.20 -0.81
C GLY A 19 -18.64 10.67 -0.21
N PRO A 20 -19.78 10.15 -0.68
CA PRO A 20 -21.07 10.44 -0.07
C PRO A 20 -21.21 9.68 1.26
N LEU A 21 -21.77 10.34 2.28
CA LEU A 21 -22.20 9.72 3.53
C LEU A 21 -23.66 10.11 3.78
N ASN A 22 -24.44 9.22 4.40
CA ASN A 22 -25.80 9.56 4.82
C ASN A 22 -25.78 10.15 6.23
N PRO A 23 -26.01 11.47 6.41
CA PRO A 23 -25.84 12.10 7.70
C PRO A 23 -26.90 11.70 8.72
N TYR A 24 -28.05 11.16 8.27
CA TYR A 24 -29.14 10.72 9.14
C TYR A 24 -28.97 9.31 9.69
N SER A 25 -28.08 8.49 9.09
CA SER A 25 -27.90 7.09 9.48
C SER A 25 -26.50 6.76 9.99
N ILE A 26 -25.54 7.68 9.86
CA ILE A 26 -24.15 7.43 10.24
C ILE A 26 -23.73 8.34 11.40
N THR A 27 -23.06 7.74 12.37
CA THR A 27 -22.40 8.49 13.45
C THR A 27 -21.07 9.05 12.98
N PHE A 28 -20.54 10.03 13.71
CA PHE A 28 -19.21 10.56 13.44
C PHE A 28 -18.14 9.45 13.50
N LYS A 29 -18.22 8.57 14.50
CA LYS A 29 -17.33 7.39 14.63
C LYS A 29 -17.35 6.50 13.40
N GLN A 30 -18.56 6.16 12.93
CA GLN A 30 -18.74 5.31 11.76
C GLN A 30 -18.22 6.00 10.50
N GLY A 31 -18.41 7.31 10.36
CA GLY A 31 -17.83 8.10 9.27
C GLY A 31 -16.30 8.09 9.29
N VAL A 32 -15.68 8.30 10.45
CA VAL A 32 -14.21 8.23 10.60
C VAL A 32 -13.71 6.82 10.30
N GLN A 33 -14.39 5.78 10.79
CA GLN A 33 -14.04 4.39 10.51
C GLN A 33 -14.15 4.05 9.01
N TYR A 34 -15.17 4.57 8.32
CA TYR A 34 -15.30 4.45 6.87
C TYR A 34 -14.09 5.03 6.15
N ILE A 35 -13.65 6.23 6.53
CA ILE A 35 -12.48 6.88 5.93
C ILE A 35 -11.19 6.13 6.26
N LYS A 36 -11.03 5.66 7.51
CA LYS A 36 -9.91 4.79 7.90
C LYS A 36 -9.82 3.55 7.00
N ASN A 37 -10.93 2.86 6.77
CA ASN A 37 -10.95 1.68 5.90
C ASN A 37 -10.55 2.03 4.45
N LYS A 38 -10.99 3.20 3.95
CA LYS A 38 -10.59 3.69 2.63
C LYS A 38 -9.10 3.99 2.55
N LEU A 39 -8.55 4.70 3.54
CA LEU A 39 -7.12 4.99 3.63
C LEU A 39 -6.29 3.70 3.69
N GLN A 40 -6.72 2.72 4.49
CA GLN A 40 -6.05 1.42 4.60
C GLN A 40 -6.03 0.66 3.27
N MET A 41 -7.14 0.64 2.53
CA MET A 41 -7.18 0.01 1.21
C MET A 41 -6.23 0.69 0.22
N ILE A 42 -6.17 2.03 0.25
CA ILE A 42 -5.26 2.81 -0.61
C ILE A 42 -3.80 2.49 -0.27
N ASP A 43 -3.43 2.55 1.00
CA ASP A 43 -2.05 2.28 1.42
C ASP A 43 -1.64 0.81 1.21
N HIS A 44 -2.56 -0.13 1.39
CA HIS A 44 -2.34 -1.53 1.07
C HIS A 44 -2.10 -1.73 -0.42
N PHE A 45 -2.91 -1.11 -1.26
CA PHE A 45 -2.78 -1.22 -2.71
C PHE A 45 -1.47 -0.63 -3.23
N ILE A 46 -1.02 0.51 -2.68
CA ILE A 46 0.18 1.20 -3.17
C ILE A 46 1.47 0.61 -2.56
N PHE A 47 1.48 0.26 -1.27
CA PHE A 47 2.70 -0.10 -0.53
C PHE A 47 2.67 -1.47 0.13
N GLY A 48 1.58 -2.23 0.00
CA GLY A 48 1.39 -3.48 0.73
C GLY A 48 1.18 -3.30 2.24
N ARG A 49 1.03 -2.06 2.74
CA ARG A 49 0.85 -1.74 4.16
C ARG A 49 -0.58 -2.05 4.59
N ASN A 50 -0.75 -2.87 5.62
CA ASN A 50 -2.07 -3.33 6.06
C ASN A 50 -2.32 -3.14 7.55
N GLU A 51 -1.31 -2.79 8.34
CA GLU A 51 -1.40 -2.62 9.79
C GLU A 51 -1.45 -1.13 10.12
N LEU A 52 -2.52 -0.67 10.79
CA LEU A 52 -2.64 0.72 11.23
C LEU A 52 -1.75 0.92 12.47
N ILE A 53 -0.84 1.88 12.41
CA ILE A 53 -0.06 2.35 13.56
C ILE A 53 -0.83 3.45 14.29
N LEU A 54 -1.25 4.48 13.55
CA LEU A 54 -1.84 5.68 14.12
C LEU A 54 -2.94 6.22 13.22
N LEU A 55 -4.07 6.58 13.82
CA LEU A 55 -5.12 7.38 13.18
C LEU A 55 -5.31 8.65 13.99
N GLU A 56 -5.12 9.79 13.35
CA GLU A 56 -5.22 11.11 13.97
C GLU A 56 -6.25 11.96 13.22
N CYS A 57 -7.14 12.61 13.96
CA CYS A 57 -8.17 13.50 13.42
C CYS A 57 -7.83 14.93 13.86
N GLU A 58 -7.42 15.78 12.92
CA GLU A 58 -7.07 17.18 13.20
C GLU A 58 -8.32 18.06 13.15
N PHE A 59 -9.14 18.00 14.20
CA PHE A 59 -10.44 18.68 14.28
C PHE A 59 -10.38 20.19 14.04
N ASP A 60 -9.27 20.82 14.39
CA ASP A 60 -8.97 22.23 14.16
C ASP A 60 -8.93 22.59 12.66
N LYS A 61 -8.64 21.62 11.80
CA LYS A 61 -8.55 21.80 10.34
C LYS A 61 -9.82 21.40 9.60
N TYR A 62 -10.83 20.88 10.31
CA TYR A 62 -12.08 20.47 9.68
C TYR A 62 -12.85 21.69 9.17
N LYS A 63 -13.52 21.54 8.02
CA LYS A 63 -14.33 22.62 7.44
C LYS A 63 -15.73 22.12 7.08
N PRO A 64 -16.79 22.72 7.60
CA PRO A 64 -16.79 23.73 8.66
C PRO A 64 -16.32 23.13 10.00
N ALA A 65 -15.83 24.01 10.88
CA ALA A 65 -15.32 23.59 12.18
C ALA A 65 -16.41 22.87 12.98
N ILE A 66 -16.05 21.73 13.57
CA ILE A 66 -16.94 20.99 14.47
C ILE A 66 -16.77 21.57 15.88
N SER A 67 -17.87 21.65 16.63
CA SER A 67 -17.83 22.09 18.04
C SER A 67 -16.86 21.23 18.87
N SER A 68 -16.05 21.89 19.70
CA SER A 68 -15.08 21.25 20.60
C SER A 68 -15.71 20.29 21.62
N LYS A 69 -17.05 20.29 21.76
CA LYS A 69 -17.77 19.30 22.58
C LYS A 69 -17.65 17.89 21.99
N ILE A 70 -17.64 17.76 20.66
CA ILE A 70 -17.50 16.47 19.97
C ILE A 70 -16.03 16.03 19.96
N SER A 71 -15.08 16.98 19.87
CA SER A 71 -13.64 16.67 19.85
C SER A 71 -13.09 16.16 21.20
N LYS A 72 -13.81 16.40 22.31
CA LYS A 72 -13.44 15.95 23.66
C LYS A 72 -14.11 14.65 24.10
N MET A 73 -14.96 14.07 23.25
CA MET A 73 -15.86 12.99 23.65
C MET A 73 -15.43 11.66 23.02
N ASN A 74 -15.16 10.69 23.88
CA ASN A 74 -15.23 9.28 23.52
C ASN A 74 -16.65 8.86 23.08
N ASP A 75 -17.67 9.71 23.32
CA ASP A 75 -19.04 9.63 22.80
C ASP A 75 -19.14 10.06 21.33
N SER A 76 -18.47 9.30 20.47
CA SER A 76 -18.46 9.48 19.02
C SER A 76 -19.72 8.91 18.32
N ASP A 77 -20.74 8.54 19.11
CA ASP A 77 -22.02 8.00 18.64
C ASP A 77 -23.03 9.10 18.23
N VAL A 78 -22.60 10.37 18.22
CA VAL A 78 -23.39 11.48 17.68
C VAL A 78 -23.56 11.32 16.16
N LEU A 79 -24.80 11.43 15.68
CA LEU A 79 -25.11 11.41 14.25
C LEU A 79 -24.51 12.61 13.53
N LEU A 80 -24.05 12.43 12.30
CA LEU A 80 -23.57 13.55 11.48
C LEU A 80 -24.64 14.63 11.29
N HIS A 81 -25.92 14.24 11.25
CA HIS A 81 -27.04 15.16 11.23
C HIS A 81 -26.99 16.14 12.40
N ASP A 82 -26.81 15.67 13.63
CA ASP A 82 -26.78 16.53 14.82
C ASP A 82 -25.61 17.50 14.83
N ILE A 83 -24.51 17.13 14.17
CA ILE A 83 -23.31 17.97 14.04
C ILE A 83 -23.55 19.09 13.02
N TYR A 84 -24.17 18.78 11.89
CA TYR A 84 -24.18 19.65 10.72
C TYR A 84 -25.55 20.26 10.38
N LYS A 85 -26.63 19.92 11.09
CA LYS A 85 -28.00 20.41 10.83
C LYS A 85 -28.15 21.93 10.84
N HIS A 86 -27.26 22.63 11.53
CA HIS A 86 -27.31 24.09 11.65
C HIS A 86 -26.60 24.83 10.51
N LEU A 87 -25.97 24.11 9.58
CA LEU A 87 -25.29 24.71 8.45
C LEU A 87 -26.26 25.12 7.35
N PRO A 88 -25.97 26.23 6.65
CA PRO A 88 -26.74 26.61 5.47
C PRO A 88 -26.68 25.50 4.42
N HIS A 89 -27.81 25.24 3.76
CA HIS A 89 -27.96 24.25 2.69
C HIS A 89 -27.82 22.77 3.11
N TYR A 90 -27.83 22.45 4.41
CA TYR A 90 -27.91 21.07 4.89
C TYR A 90 -29.20 20.37 4.38
N PRO A 91 -29.15 19.09 3.95
CA PRO A 91 -28.01 18.16 3.95
C PRO A 91 -27.11 18.24 2.71
N ILE A 92 -27.38 19.15 1.77
CA ILE A 92 -26.66 19.30 0.50
C ILE A 92 -25.38 20.10 0.69
N ILE A 93 -24.45 19.56 1.47
CA ILE A 93 -23.19 20.25 1.84
C ILE A 93 -21.97 19.36 1.57
N GLN A 94 -20.82 20.02 1.47
CA GLN A 94 -19.51 19.37 1.43
C GLN A 94 -18.77 19.71 2.71
N VAL A 95 -18.31 18.70 3.42
CA VAL A 95 -17.52 18.85 4.64
C VAL A 95 -16.13 18.28 4.41
N TYR A 96 -15.12 18.95 4.94
CA TYR A 96 -13.72 18.59 4.87
C TYR A 96 -13.27 18.03 6.22
N TRP A 97 -12.76 16.81 6.23
CA TRP A 97 -12.18 16.17 7.40
C TRP A 97 -10.70 15.90 7.16
N GLU A 98 -9.86 16.39 8.06
CA GLU A 98 -8.41 16.17 8.06
C GLU A 98 -8.09 14.93 8.91
N ILE A 99 -8.00 13.77 8.27
CA ILE A 99 -7.69 12.51 8.93
C ILE A 99 -6.36 11.99 8.42
N LYS A 100 -5.39 11.84 9.31
CA LYS A 100 -4.09 11.26 9.05
C LYS A 100 -4.07 9.80 9.48
N GLY A 101 -3.59 8.93 8.61
CA GLY A 101 -3.48 7.49 8.90
C GLY A 101 -2.07 7.00 8.60
N LEU A 102 -1.33 6.54 9.59
CA LEU A 102 -0.03 5.91 9.40
C LEU A 102 -0.18 4.39 9.39
N PHE A 103 0.26 3.75 8.31
CA PHE A 103 0.17 2.31 8.12
C PHE A 103 1.55 1.69 7.93
N MET A 104 1.68 0.41 8.26
CA MET A 104 2.88 -0.40 8.12
C MET A 104 2.55 -1.75 7.48
N VAL A 105 3.58 -2.38 6.90
CA VAL A 105 3.48 -3.77 6.44
C VAL A 105 3.53 -4.65 7.68
N SER A 106 2.51 -5.49 7.87
CA SER A 106 2.49 -6.37 9.03
C SER A 106 3.69 -7.31 9.02
N TYR A 107 4.36 -7.43 10.18
CA TYR A 107 5.54 -8.30 10.34
C TYR A 107 5.24 -9.79 10.04
N LYS A 108 3.97 -10.21 10.16
CA LYS A 108 3.53 -11.56 9.74
C LYS A 108 3.79 -11.85 8.26
N ARG A 109 3.92 -10.82 7.44
CA ARG A 109 4.15 -10.92 5.99
C ARG A 109 5.56 -10.46 5.58
N THR A 110 6.40 -10.07 6.53
CA THR A 110 7.80 -9.75 6.24
C THR A 110 8.62 -11.02 6.39
N ILE A 111 9.30 -11.44 5.31
CA ILE A 111 10.33 -12.47 5.40
C ILE A 111 11.51 -11.84 6.15
N GLY A 112 11.76 -12.34 7.36
CA GLY A 112 12.99 -11.99 8.07
C GLY A 112 14.16 -12.44 7.22
N ILE A 113 14.87 -11.50 6.60
CA ILE A 113 16.20 -11.77 6.09
C ILE A 113 17.10 -11.76 7.33
N GLU A 114 17.10 -12.86 8.08
CA GLU A 114 18.20 -13.11 9.02
C GLU A 114 19.47 -13.11 8.19
N ARG A 115 20.29 -12.06 8.34
CA ARG A 115 21.66 -11.99 7.80
C ARG A 115 22.59 -12.93 8.57
N ASN A 116 22.15 -14.17 8.84
CA ASN A 116 22.98 -15.18 9.48
C ASN A 116 24.00 -15.77 8.49
N ASN A 117 23.86 -15.50 7.19
CA ASN A 117 24.73 -16.02 6.13
C ASN A 117 25.40 -14.90 5.30
N LEU A 118 26.00 -13.89 5.96
CA LEU A 118 27.21 -13.33 5.37
C LEU A 118 28.32 -14.32 5.72
N PRO A 119 28.98 -14.97 4.75
CA PRO A 119 30.02 -15.94 5.05
C PRO A 119 31.16 -15.19 5.74
N LYS A 120 31.35 -15.45 7.04
CA LYS A 120 32.68 -15.34 7.63
C LYS A 120 33.43 -16.55 7.11
N SER A 121 34.49 -16.26 6.36
CA SER A 121 35.43 -17.24 5.84
C SER A 121 35.91 -18.13 6.98
N ASP A 122 35.87 -19.42 6.70
CA ASP A 122 36.63 -20.50 7.33
C ASP A 122 36.00 -21.14 8.58
N GLU A 123 35.90 -22.47 8.46
CA GLU A 123 35.61 -23.46 9.49
C GLU A 123 34.19 -23.47 10.06
N LEU A 124 33.36 -24.39 9.55
CA LEU A 124 32.86 -25.52 10.37
C LEU A 124 31.84 -26.33 9.56
N SER A 125 32.22 -27.58 9.31
CA SER A 125 31.41 -28.66 8.77
C SER A 125 30.19 -28.92 9.67
N ILE A 126 29.02 -28.47 9.25
CA ILE A 126 27.73 -28.94 9.79
C ILE A 126 26.84 -29.32 8.61
N GLU A 127 26.39 -30.57 8.65
CA GLU A 127 25.56 -31.21 7.63
C GLU A 127 24.16 -30.54 7.60
N PHE A 128 23.87 -29.81 6.51
CA PHE A 128 22.57 -29.18 6.30
C PHE A 128 21.54 -30.22 5.86
N THR A 129 20.42 -30.31 6.57
CA THR A 129 19.26 -31.10 6.15
C THR A 129 18.65 -30.49 4.88
N PRO A 130 18.35 -31.27 3.82
CA PRO A 130 17.99 -30.71 2.52
C PRO A 130 16.56 -30.14 2.52
N LEU A 131 16.45 -28.86 2.14
CA LEU A 131 15.21 -28.13 1.88
C LEU A 131 14.54 -28.61 0.57
N ASN A 132 14.09 -29.87 0.53
CA ASN A 132 13.55 -30.50 -0.69
C ASN A 132 12.01 -30.50 -0.78
N GLN A 133 11.29 -29.73 0.05
CA GLN A 133 9.87 -29.50 -0.19
C GLN A 133 9.65 -28.25 -1.05
N LYS A 134 9.69 -28.45 -2.37
CA LYS A 134 9.12 -27.51 -3.34
C LYS A 134 7.64 -27.32 -3.01
N THR A 135 7.28 -26.15 -2.47
CA THR A 135 5.88 -25.73 -2.51
C THR A 135 5.44 -25.68 -3.97
N LYS A 136 4.39 -26.43 -4.31
CA LYS A 136 3.87 -26.53 -5.67
C LYS A 136 3.22 -25.20 -6.02
N PHE A 137 4.03 -24.25 -6.47
CA PHE A 137 3.56 -22.99 -7.02
C PHE A 137 2.64 -23.32 -8.20
N ASN A 138 1.39 -22.86 -8.14
CA ASN A 138 0.40 -23.08 -9.18
C ASN A 138 0.29 -21.82 -10.05
N PRO A 139 1.04 -21.71 -11.16
CA PRO A 139 1.06 -20.52 -12.00
C PRO A 139 -0.28 -20.24 -12.71
N LEU A 140 -1.19 -21.22 -12.76
CA LEU A 140 -2.46 -21.10 -13.49
C LEU A 140 -3.54 -20.28 -12.75
N LEU A 141 -3.37 -20.01 -11.45
CA LEU A 141 -4.36 -19.24 -10.69
C LEU A 141 -4.39 -17.74 -11.03
N TYR A 142 -3.42 -17.23 -11.80
CA TYR A 142 -3.33 -15.81 -12.16
C TYR A 142 -3.78 -15.47 -13.58
N GLU A 143 -3.87 -16.44 -14.49
CA GLU A 143 -4.15 -16.15 -15.90
C GLU A 143 -5.56 -15.55 -16.08
N CYS A 144 -6.54 -15.99 -15.28
CA CYS A 144 -7.90 -15.46 -15.29
C CYS A 144 -8.05 -14.06 -14.66
N ASP A 145 -7.10 -13.62 -13.84
CA ASP A 145 -7.20 -12.34 -13.12
C ASP A 145 -6.42 -11.21 -13.80
N ILE A 146 -5.64 -11.49 -14.85
CA ILE A 146 -4.94 -10.46 -15.64
C ILE A 146 -5.92 -9.41 -16.17
N HIS A 147 -7.08 -9.83 -16.67
CA HIS A 147 -8.10 -8.90 -17.18
C HIS A 147 -8.70 -8.02 -16.08
N LYS A 148 -8.93 -8.57 -14.88
CA LYS A 148 -9.43 -7.79 -13.74
C LYS A 148 -8.38 -6.80 -13.25
N ILE A 149 -7.12 -7.23 -13.17
CA ILE A 149 -5.98 -6.38 -12.83
C ILE A 149 -5.80 -5.26 -13.86
N LYS A 150 -5.97 -5.57 -15.15
CA LYS A 150 -5.90 -4.59 -16.24
C LYS A 150 -7.01 -3.53 -16.15
N ILE A 151 -8.25 -3.94 -15.89
CA ILE A 151 -9.37 -3.01 -15.67
C ILE A 151 -9.09 -2.08 -14.48
N ILE A 152 -8.56 -2.61 -13.38
CA ILE A 152 -8.17 -1.82 -12.20
C ILE A 152 -7.01 -0.87 -12.52
N GLN A 153 -6.00 -1.36 -13.24
CA GLN A 153 -4.83 -0.58 -13.65
C GLN A 153 -5.20 0.55 -14.60
N ASP A 154 -6.09 0.31 -15.56
CA ASP A 154 -6.57 1.31 -16.51
C ASP A 154 -7.44 2.36 -15.81
N ALA A 155 -8.30 1.96 -14.86
CA ALA A 155 -9.07 2.90 -14.03
C ALA A 155 -8.18 3.80 -13.14
N VAL A 156 -7.03 3.27 -12.67
CA VAL A 156 -6.10 4.00 -11.79
C VAL A 156 -5.11 4.87 -12.58
N ASN A 157 -4.64 4.43 -13.75
CA ASN A 157 -3.67 5.16 -14.55
C ASN A 157 -4.22 6.46 -15.18
N ILE A 158 -5.55 6.59 -15.36
CA ILE A 158 -6.18 7.83 -15.85
C ILE A 158 -5.91 9.03 -14.91
N LYS A 159 -5.56 8.78 -13.63
CA LYS A 159 -5.29 9.83 -12.63
C LYS A 159 -3.84 9.99 -12.20
N MET A 160 -2.93 9.13 -12.65
CA MET A 160 -1.56 9.08 -12.14
C MET A 160 -0.60 9.37 -13.28
N THR A 161 -0.17 10.63 -13.41
CA THR A 161 1.01 10.99 -14.22
C THR A 161 2.24 10.34 -13.60
N ARG A 162 2.44 9.07 -13.93
CA ARG A 162 3.55 8.25 -13.47
C ARG A 162 4.81 8.84 -14.07
N ASN A 163 5.62 9.50 -13.25
CA ASN A 163 6.95 9.96 -13.65
C ASN A 163 7.86 8.73 -13.73
N ASN A 164 7.76 8.03 -14.87
CA ASN A 164 8.23 6.66 -15.04
C ASN A 164 9.68 6.60 -15.55
N TYR A 165 10.57 7.30 -14.86
CA TYR A 165 12.00 7.33 -15.21
C TYR A 165 12.61 5.91 -15.17
N LEU A 166 12.27 5.11 -14.16
CA LEU A 166 12.67 3.71 -14.05
C LEU A 166 12.11 2.84 -15.18
N GLN A 167 10.86 3.07 -15.60
CA GLN A 167 10.27 2.31 -16.71
C GLN A 167 10.97 2.64 -18.02
N LYS A 168 11.29 3.93 -18.26
CA LYS A 168 12.06 4.35 -19.44
C LYS A 168 13.46 3.75 -19.44
N LEU A 169 14.14 3.77 -18.30
CA LEU A 169 15.48 3.20 -18.15
C LEU A 169 15.48 1.69 -18.39
N LEU A 170 14.50 0.95 -17.86
CA LEU A 170 14.35 -0.48 -18.13
C LEU A 170 14.07 -0.75 -19.62
N HIS A 171 13.23 0.07 -20.26
CA HIS A 171 13.00 -0.02 -21.70
C HIS A 171 14.27 0.24 -22.52
N GLU A 172 15.11 1.20 -22.13
CA GLU A 172 16.39 1.46 -22.79
C GLU A 172 17.38 0.31 -22.61
N VAL A 173 17.49 -0.26 -21.41
CA VAL A 173 18.36 -1.41 -21.14
C VAL A 173 17.95 -2.63 -21.99
N ILE A 174 16.65 -2.88 -22.12
CA ILE A 174 16.12 -3.95 -22.99
C ILE A 174 16.36 -3.63 -24.46
N LYS A 175 16.05 -2.40 -24.90
CA LYS A 175 16.20 -1.96 -26.29
C LYS A 175 17.66 -2.02 -26.77
N ASN A 176 18.60 -1.72 -25.89
CA ASN A 176 20.03 -1.72 -26.20
C ASN A 176 20.68 -3.10 -26.03
N GLY A 177 19.92 -4.16 -25.72
CA GLY A 177 20.42 -5.53 -25.64
C GLY A 177 21.23 -5.86 -24.38
N TYR A 178 21.49 -4.89 -23.50
CA TYR A 178 22.28 -5.06 -22.27
C TYR A 178 21.67 -6.03 -21.26
N LEU A 179 20.39 -6.38 -21.39
CA LEU A 179 19.77 -7.42 -20.57
C LEU A 179 20.45 -8.78 -20.76
N CYS A 180 20.86 -9.08 -22.00
CA CYS A 180 21.57 -10.31 -22.32
C CYS A 180 22.98 -10.35 -21.71
N ASP A 181 23.63 -9.19 -21.58
CA ASP A 181 24.96 -9.10 -20.97
C ASP A 181 24.92 -9.39 -19.48
N LEU A 182 23.87 -8.96 -18.77
CA LEU A 182 23.66 -9.28 -17.34
C LEU A 182 23.48 -10.79 -17.11
N ILE A 183 22.72 -11.46 -17.98
CA ILE A 183 22.48 -12.91 -17.91
C ILE A 183 23.77 -13.69 -18.26
N THR A 184 24.50 -13.24 -19.28
CA THR A 184 25.75 -13.87 -19.73
C THR A 184 26.87 -13.70 -18.70
N PHE A 185 26.93 -12.54 -18.02
CA PHE A 185 27.90 -12.27 -16.95
C PHE A 185 27.70 -13.21 -15.75
N GLN A 186 26.45 -13.49 -15.38
CA GLN A 186 26.13 -14.40 -14.28
C GLN A 186 26.56 -15.85 -14.60
N TYR A 187 26.39 -16.30 -15.85
CA TYR A 187 26.78 -17.63 -16.29
C TYR A 187 28.30 -17.80 -16.49
N THR A 188 28.99 -16.73 -16.88
CA THR A 188 30.44 -16.75 -17.12
C THR A 188 31.25 -16.66 -15.83
N ASN A 189 30.76 -15.95 -14.82
CA ASN A 189 31.38 -15.95 -13.49
C ASN A 189 31.23 -17.31 -12.80
N ASN A 190 30.03 -17.92 -12.85
CA ASN A 190 29.82 -19.26 -12.27
C ASN A 190 30.75 -20.32 -12.90
N LYS A 191 31.04 -20.24 -14.21
CA LYS A 191 31.98 -21.16 -14.88
C LYS A 191 33.46 -20.92 -14.53
N LYS A 192 33.85 -19.69 -14.18
CA LYS A 192 35.22 -19.38 -13.74
C LYS A 192 35.45 -19.90 -12.32
N ASP A 193 34.44 -19.79 -11.46
CA ASP A 193 34.48 -20.30 -10.10
C ASP A 193 34.51 -21.84 -10.08
N GLU A 194 33.80 -22.51 -11.01
CA GLU A 194 33.90 -23.97 -11.21
C GLU A 194 35.31 -24.41 -11.66
N LYS A 195 35.95 -23.69 -12.60
CA LYS A 195 37.31 -24.04 -13.07
C LYS A 195 38.38 -23.89 -11.99
N GLN A 196 38.31 -22.83 -11.18
CA GLN A 196 39.26 -22.66 -10.07
C GLN A 196 39.13 -23.76 -9.01
N PHE A 197 37.93 -24.32 -8.83
CA PHE A 197 37.73 -25.45 -7.91
C PHE A 197 38.45 -26.74 -8.36
N TYR A 198 38.52 -27.01 -9.67
CA TYR A 198 39.21 -28.21 -10.18
C TYR A 198 40.73 -28.09 -10.12
N ASP A 199 41.29 -26.89 -10.33
CA ASP A 199 42.74 -26.65 -10.27
C ASP A 199 43.31 -26.67 -8.83
N ILE A 200 42.46 -26.53 -7.80
CA ILE A 200 42.85 -26.57 -6.38
C ILE A 200 42.77 -28.00 -5.81
N VAL A 201 42.08 -28.92 -6.49
CA VAL A 201 41.78 -30.29 -6.00
C VAL A 201 42.55 -31.39 -6.75
N SER A 202 43.37 -31.05 -7.76
CA SER A 202 44.30 -31.99 -8.45
C SER A 202 45.75 -31.66 -8.13
#